data_AF-A0A850M908-F1
#
_entry.id   AF-A0A850M908-F1
#
_cell.length_a   1.000
_cell.length_b   1.000
_cell.length_c   1.000
_cell.angle_alpha   90.00
_cell.angle_beta   90.00
_cell.angle_gamma   90.00
#
_symmetry.space_group_name_H-M   'P 1'
#
loop_
_entity.id
_entity.type
_entity.pdbx_description
1 polymer ?
#
loop_
_entity_poly.entity_id
_entity_poly.type
_entity_poly.pdbx_seq_one_letter_code
_entity_poly.pdbx_strand_id
1 'polypeptide(L)'
;MNFDVAIIGGGIAGTHAAIELSDLGYSAIIIEKSPSLGGKAAQLGKFFPTNDCALCFSVCTSMFKSRGFRKCLYRSNLERNPLIKILTLSEVAGVEGTAGNFTVKVKKQPRHVNENCIGCLACIEACPIEVPNEFNYGWNTRKVIYLPFPMAVPHWAVINRAECRDCSEECVAACPTDAINLNAAAEDITINAKAIVVATGFEELDPSIIKEYGYGIYDNVITQIQLARMLDPTGPSKGVPILPSSGEPVKTVTIALCVGSRDSRYKEYCSRICCTYSLKHALMLREKGVEVRVCYMDIRTFGEYENYYIRCREEGVTFLRGRLAGIEEDPVTKKLFLNIENTITSEFISIEEELVVLTPGLIPTRGSEKVAELLKLKVDENGFFMGDLSKFSQIETEIPGIFIAGTAESPKDIPDSITQANATAIKINKTIK
;
A
#
# COMPACT_ATOMS: atom_id res chain seq x y z
N MET A 1 18.26 9.81 -20.23
CA MET A 1 17.29 10.90 -19.95
C MET A 1 17.85 11.77 -18.83
N ASN A 2 17.60 13.07 -18.80
CA ASN A 2 18.13 13.98 -17.76
C ASN A 2 16.98 14.55 -16.93
N PHE A 3 17.09 14.45 -15.61
CA PHE A 3 16.14 15.00 -14.65
C PHE A 3 16.90 15.66 -13.50
N ASP A 4 16.26 16.53 -12.73
CA ASP A 4 16.87 17.06 -11.51
C ASP A 4 16.83 15.99 -10.40
N VAL A 5 15.73 15.24 -10.30
CA VAL A 5 15.53 14.26 -9.23
C VAL A 5 14.99 12.93 -9.76
N ALA A 6 15.59 11.82 -9.33
CA ALA A 6 15.05 10.47 -9.51
C ALA A 6 14.39 9.98 -8.22
N ILE A 7 13.14 9.52 -8.29
CA ILE A 7 12.35 9.07 -7.14
C ILE A 7 12.08 7.58 -7.29
N ILE A 8 12.53 6.77 -6.34
CA ILE A 8 12.36 5.32 -6.31
C ILE A 8 11.16 4.98 -5.44
N GLY A 9 10.04 4.65 -6.08
CA GLY A 9 8.77 4.34 -5.43
C GLY A 9 7.68 5.39 -5.70
N GLY A 10 6.57 4.95 -6.27
CA GLY A 10 5.41 5.73 -6.69
C GLY A 10 4.25 5.72 -5.69
N GLY A 11 4.52 5.46 -4.41
CA GLY A 11 3.53 5.60 -3.34
C GLY A 11 3.23 7.07 -2.97
N ILE A 12 2.43 7.26 -1.93
CA ILE A 12 2.04 8.61 -1.45
C ILE A 12 3.26 9.51 -1.21
N ALA A 13 4.30 9.02 -0.53
CA ALA A 13 5.49 9.82 -0.25
C ALA A 13 6.24 10.24 -1.53
N GLY A 14 6.52 9.30 -2.44
CA GLY A 14 7.25 9.59 -3.68
C GLY A 14 6.50 10.53 -4.62
N THR A 15 5.19 10.31 -4.78
CA THR A 15 4.34 11.21 -5.58
C THR A 15 4.23 12.62 -5.01
N HIS A 16 4.11 12.80 -3.69
CA HIS A 16 4.10 14.12 -3.07
C HIS A 16 5.46 14.81 -3.19
N ALA A 17 6.56 14.07 -3.02
CA ALA A 17 7.90 14.60 -3.26
C ALA A 17 8.03 15.12 -4.71
N ALA A 18 7.54 14.37 -5.70
CA ALA A 18 7.56 14.78 -7.10
C ALA A 18 6.74 16.06 -7.35
N ILE A 19 5.54 16.15 -6.77
CA ILE A 19 4.65 17.32 -6.90
C ILE A 19 5.33 18.55 -6.32
N GLU A 20 5.80 18.48 -5.08
CA GLU A 20 6.44 19.62 -4.43
C GLU A 20 7.74 20.04 -5.13
N LEU A 21 8.53 19.09 -5.65
CA LEU A 21 9.70 19.41 -6.48
C LEU A 21 9.29 20.12 -7.78
N SER A 22 8.20 19.69 -8.42
CA SER A 22 7.70 20.33 -9.63
C SER A 22 7.15 21.74 -9.38
N ASP A 23 6.51 21.98 -8.23
CA ASP A 23 6.03 23.31 -7.81
C ASP A 23 7.21 24.26 -7.56
N LEU A 24 8.38 23.72 -7.17
CA LEU A 24 9.64 24.45 -7.04
C LEU A 24 10.40 24.61 -8.38
N GLY A 25 9.87 24.07 -9.48
CA GLY A 25 10.44 24.19 -10.83
C GLY A 25 11.46 23.10 -11.20
N TYR A 26 11.59 22.03 -10.41
CA TYR A 26 12.51 20.92 -10.70
C TYR A 26 11.82 19.82 -11.50
N SER A 27 12.57 19.23 -12.44
CA SER A 27 12.14 18.05 -13.17
C SER A 27 12.38 16.77 -12.35
N ALA A 28 11.36 15.92 -12.24
CA ALA A 28 11.39 14.69 -11.46
C ALA A 28 10.95 13.48 -12.29
N ILE A 29 11.60 12.33 -12.08
CA ILE A 29 11.18 11.05 -12.63
C ILE A 29 10.83 10.08 -11.50
N ILE A 30 9.62 9.52 -11.54
CA ILE A 30 9.16 8.48 -10.61
C ILE A 30 9.40 7.11 -11.25
N ILE A 31 10.17 6.27 -10.58
CA ILE A 31 10.46 4.88 -10.95
C ILE A 31 9.61 3.99 -10.05
N GLU A 32 8.60 3.32 -10.61
CA GLU A 32 7.63 2.48 -9.88
C GLU A 32 7.67 1.03 -10.39
N LYS A 33 7.83 0.09 -9.46
CA LYS A 33 7.91 -1.36 -9.76
C LYS A 33 6.58 -1.91 -10.30
N SER A 34 5.47 -1.40 -9.80
CA SER A 34 4.12 -1.83 -10.12
C SER A 34 3.64 -1.21 -11.46
N PRO A 35 2.58 -1.75 -12.09
CA PRO A 35 1.97 -1.15 -13.28
C PRO A 35 1.28 0.20 -13.02
N SER A 36 1.14 0.61 -11.75
CA SER A 36 0.49 1.84 -11.35
C SER A 36 1.09 2.46 -10.08
N LEU A 37 0.98 3.78 -9.96
CA LEU A 37 1.24 4.56 -8.75
C LEU A 37 0.19 4.32 -7.66
N GLY A 38 0.46 4.83 -6.46
CA GLY A 38 -0.46 4.83 -5.31
C GLY A 38 0.00 3.93 -4.16
N GLY A 39 0.71 2.84 -4.47
CA GLY A 39 1.23 1.89 -3.48
C GLY A 39 0.12 1.29 -2.60
N LYS A 40 0.44 0.98 -1.34
CA LYS A 40 -0.54 0.40 -0.39
C LYS A 40 -1.73 1.29 -0.11
N ALA A 41 -1.59 2.61 -0.28
CA ALA A 41 -2.68 3.55 -0.09
C ALA A 41 -3.85 3.25 -1.03
N ALA A 42 -3.59 2.84 -2.28
CA ALA A 42 -4.63 2.46 -3.24
C ALA A 42 -5.46 1.24 -2.81
N GLN A 43 -4.91 0.38 -1.94
CA GLN A 43 -5.61 -0.82 -1.44
C GLN A 43 -6.45 -0.54 -0.19
N LEU A 44 -6.13 0.50 0.58
CA LEU A 44 -6.69 0.72 1.92
C LEU A 44 -8.10 1.34 1.96
N GLY A 45 -8.69 1.67 0.80
CA GLY A 45 -10.09 2.09 0.63
C GLY A 45 -10.45 3.47 1.20
N LYS A 46 -10.34 3.68 2.51
CA LYS A 46 -10.54 4.99 3.18
C LYS A 46 -9.34 5.35 4.06
N PHE A 47 -8.97 6.63 4.12
CA PHE A 47 -7.86 7.12 4.95
C PHE A 47 -8.34 7.76 6.25
N PHE A 48 -7.64 7.49 7.35
CA PHE A 48 -7.80 8.25 8.59
C PHE A 48 -6.89 9.50 8.54
N PRO A 49 -7.23 10.59 9.25
CA PRO A 49 -8.39 10.75 10.15
C PRO A 49 -9.69 11.21 9.48
N THR A 50 -9.64 11.57 8.20
CA THR A 50 -10.77 12.24 7.52
C THR A 50 -11.84 11.27 7.00
N ASN A 51 -11.55 9.97 6.97
CA ASN A 51 -12.35 8.92 6.32
C ASN A 51 -12.60 9.15 4.82
N ASP A 52 -11.74 9.93 4.18
CA ASP A 52 -11.80 10.18 2.74
C ASP A 52 -11.44 8.91 1.96
N CYS A 53 -12.01 8.76 0.77
CA CYS A 53 -11.70 7.65 -0.12
C CYS A 53 -10.25 7.71 -0.61
N ALA A 54 -9.60 6.55 -0.64
CA ALA A 54 -8.22 6.36 -1.09
C ALA A 54 -8.04 6.60 -2.59
N LEU A 55 -9.09 6.31 -3.38
CA LEU A 55 -9.12 6.47 -4.83
C LEU A 55 -9.67 7.86 -5.23
N CYS A 56 -10.66 8.35 -4.48
CA CYS A 56 -11.33 9.61 -4.78
C CYS A 56 -10.74 10.76 -3.99
N PHE A 57 -9.89 11.45 -4.71
CA PHE A 57 -9.71 12.87 -4.59
C PHE A 57 -10.72 13.68 -5.44
N SER A 58 -11.90 13.13 -5.72
CA SER A 58 -12.96 13.91 -6.35
C SER A 58 -14.34 13.62 -5.78
N VAL A 59 -15.00 14.72 -5.43
CA VAL A 59 -16.42 14.96 -5.15
C VAL A 59 -17.04 14.27 -3.93
N CYS A 60 -16.49 14.54 -2.74
CA CYS A 60 -17.37 14.64 -1.58
C CYS A 60 -18.09 16.01 -1.65
N THR A 61 -19.41 16.01 -1.56
CA THR A 61 -20.30 17.18 -1.42
C THR A 61 -19.93 18.11 -0.25
N SER A 62 -19.00 17.70 0.63
CA SER A 62 -18.35 18.57 1.62
C SER A 62 -17.39 19.61 1.03
N MET A 63 -17.05 19.55 -0.27
CA MET A 63 -16.24 20.58 -0.94
C MET A 63 -16.84 21.99 -0.88
N PHE A 64 -18.15 22.14 -0.63
CA PHE A 64 -18.76 23.46 -0.40
C PHE A 64 -18.64 23.96 1.05
N LYS A 65 -18.14 23.15 1.98
CA LYS A 65 -18.04 23.50 3.42
C LYS A 65 -16.65 23.32 4.04
N SER A 66 -15.75 22.57 3.41
CA SER A 66 -14.41 22.34 3.95
C SER A 66 -13.37 23.27 3.32
N ARG A 67 -12.94 24.30 4.06
CA ARG A 67 -11.76 25.09 3.72
C ARG A 67 -10.51 24.21 3.86
N GLY A 68 -9.90 23.82 2.75
CA GLY A 68 -8.63 23.11 2.72
C GLY A 68 -8.19 22.75 1.31
N PHE A 69 -6.94 23.06 0.97
CA PHE A 69 -6.32 22.71 -0.30
C PHE A 69 -6.05 21.20 -0.33
N ARG A 70 -6.95 20.41 -0.92
CA ARG A 70 -6.76 18.95 -1.07
C ARG A 70 -6.13 18.68 -2.44
N LYS A 71 -4.81 18.39 -2.47
CA LYS A 71 -4.07 18.05 -3.70
C LYS A 71 -4.24 16.59 -4.04
N CYS A 72 -5.01 16.38 -5.08
CA CYS A 72 -5.45 15.08 -5.49
C CYS A 72 -4.39 14.25 -6.18
N LEU A 73 -3.98 13.05 -5.76
CA LEU A 73 -3.02 12.24 -6.55
C LEU A 73 -3.38 12.22 -8.06
N TYR A 74 -4.68 12.12 -8.37
CA TYR A 74 -5.25 12.21 -9.72
C TYR A 74 -5.45 13.64 -10.27
N ARG A 75 -5.82 14.65 -9.46
CA ARG A 75 -5.98 16.08 -9.92
C ARG A 75 -4.74 16.95 -9.69
N SER A 76 -3.67 16.39 -9.15
CA SER A 76 -2.31 16.95 -9.04
C SER A 76 -1.64 17.00 -10.40
N ASN A 77 -2.37 16.61 -11.46
CA ASN A 77 -1.93 16.62 -12.83
C ASN A 77 -0.61 15.85 -13.01
N LEU A 78 -0.34 14.80 -12.22
CA LEU A 78 0.92 14.03 -12.32
C LEU A 78 1.20 13.58 -13.76
N GLU A 79 0.18 13.06 -14.46
CA GLU A 79 0.30 12.66 -15.88
C GLU A 79 0.40 13.85 -16.85
N ARG A 80 -0.13 15.01 -16.48
CA ARG A 80 -0.20 16.22 -17.32
C ARG A 80 0.90 17.22 -17.00
N ASN A 81 1.69 16.98 -15.95
CA ASN A 81 2.73 17.88 -15.49
C ASN A 81 3.99 17.64 -16.32
N PRO A 82 4.44 18.62 -17.13
CA PRO A 82 5.60 18.43 -18.01
C PRO A 82 6.91 18.22 -17.25
N LEU A 83 6.96 18.61 -15.96
CA LEU A 83 8.14 18.42 -15.11
C LEU A 83 8.19 17.04 -14.46
N ILE A 84 7.11 16.25 -14.50
CA ILE A 84 7.05 14.95 -13.86
C ILE A 84 6.95 13.86 -14.93
N LYS A 85 7.93 12.94 -14.95
CA LYS A 85 7.87 11.74 -15.77
C LYS A 85 7.55 10.53 -14.89
N ILE A 86 6.60 9.72 -15.32
CA ILE A 86 6.25 8.46 -14.65
C ILE A 86 6.81 7.29 -15.44
N LEU A 87 7.52 6.40 -14.76
CA LEU A 87 8.11 5.19 -15.30
C LEU A 87 7.65 3.98 -14.46
N THR A 88 6.54 3.37 -14.88
CA THR A 88 5.98 2.16 -14.23
C THR A 88 6.63 0.88 -14.75
N LEU A 89 6.36 -0.26 -14.09
CA LEU A 89 6.96 -1.56 -14.40
C LEU A 89 8.49 -1.49 -14.45
N SER A 90 9.09 -0.68 -13.60
CA SER A 90 10.50 -0.32 -13.70
C SER A 90 11.19 -0.40 -12.35
N GLU A 91 12.36 -1.04 -12.34
CA GLU A 91 13.18 -1.26 -11.16
C GLU A 91 14.59 -0.72 -11.35
N VAL A 92 15.16 -0.15 -10.29
CA VAL A 92 16.56 0.30 -10.32
C VAL A 92 17.48 -0.92 -10.31
N ALA A 93 18.40 -0.94 -11.29
CA ALA A 93 19.39 -1.99 -11.47
C ALA A 93 20.79 -1.58 -11.01
N GLY A 94 21.08 -0.28 -10.98
CA GLY A 94 22.37 0.24 -10.53
C GLY A 94 22.38 1.76 -10.42
N VAL A 95 23.22 2.28 -9.54
CA VAL A 95 23.46 3.72 -9.40
C VAL A 95 24.95 3.98 -9.32
N GLU A 96 25.41 4.91 -10.15
CA GLU A 96 26.79 5.38 -10.22
C GLU A 96 26.81 6.90 -10.07
N GLY A 97 27.98 7.45 -9.73
CA GLY A 97 28.17 8.89 -9.58
C GLY A 97 28.03 9.40 -8.15
N THR A 98 27.89 10.72 -8.02
CA THR A 98 27.90 11.45 -6.74
C THR A 98 26.84 12.55 -6.76
N ALA A 99 26.61 13.21 -5.62
CA ALA A 99 25.73 14.36 -5.51
C ALA A 99 25.87 15.33 -6.69
N GLY A 100 24.75 15.68 -7.32
CA GLY A 100 24.71 16.56 -8.49
C GLY A 100 24.92 15.88 -9.84
N ASN A 101 25.44 14.65 -9.89
CA ASN A 101 25.67 13.89 -11.13
C ASN A 101 25.58 12.38 -10.89
N PHE A 102 24.38 11.90 -10.62
CA PHE A 102 24.08 10.47 -10.55
C PHE A 102 23.66 9.92 -11.91
N THR A 103 24.08 8.70 -12.20
CA THR A 103 23.59 7.88 -13.31
C THR A 103 22.87 6.67 -12.75
N VAL A 104 21.55 6.65 -12.89
CA VAL A 104 20.64 5.60 -12.44
C VAL A 104 20.30 4.70 -13.64
N LYS A 105 20.68 3.42 -13.55
CA LYS A 105 20.33 2.37 -14.50
C LYS A 105 19.02 1.72 -14.07
N VAL A 106 18.03 1.69 -14.95
CA VAL A 106 16.69 1.19 -14.69
C VAL A 106 16.34 0.11 -15.69
N LYS A 107 15.81 -1.00 -15.20
CA LYS A 107 15.26 -2.08 -16.03
C LYS A 107 13.74 -1.94 -16.08
N LYS A 108 13.20 -1.69 -17.27
CA LYS A 108 11.76 -1.56 -17.52
C LYS A 108 11.22 -2.82 -18.16
N GLN A 109 10.25 -3.44 -17.50
CA GLN A 109 9.52 -4.57 -18.04
C GLN A 109 8.49 -4.10 -19.07
N PRO A 110 8.22 -4.89 -20.12
CA PRO A 110 7.25 -4.53 -21.13
C PRO A 110 5.84 -4.50 -20.53
N ARG A 111 5.13 -3.39 -20.72
CA ARG A 111 3.69 -3.30 -20.41
C ARG A 111 2.83 -4.06 -21.44
N HIS A 112 3.41 -4.31 -22.62
CA HIS A 112 2.75 -4.77 -23.85
C HIS A 112 1.63 -3.85 -24.36
N VAL A 113 1.50 -2.67 -23.75
CA VAL A 113 0.53 -1.62 -24.12
C VAL A 113 1.29 -0.29 -24.10
N ASN A 114 1.25 0.46 -25.19
CA ASN A 114 1.94 1.75 -25.35
C ASN A 114 1.03 2.94 -24.96
N GLU A 115 1.58 4.15 -25.07
CA GLU A 115 0.93 5.42 -24.72
C GLU A 115 -0.31 5.78 -25.56
N ASN A 116 -0.57 5.10 -26.68
CA ASN A 116 -1.79 5.30 -27.47
C ASN A 116 -3.03 4.66 -26.81
N CYS A 117 -2.86 3.98 -25.68
CA CYS A 117 -3.96 3.41 -24.92
C CYS A 117 -4.86 4.51 -24.34
N ILE A 118 -6.14 4.49 -24.73
CA ILE A 118 -7.18 5.40 -24.23
C ILE A 118 -7.96 4.85 -23.03
N GLY A 119 -7.61 3.65 -22.54
CA GLY A 119 -8.28 3.05 -21.38
C GLY A 119 -9.76 2.70 -21.58
N CYS A 120 -10.18 2.37 -22.81
CA CYS A 120 -11.59 2.08 -23.15
C CYS A 120 -12.10 0.70 -22.70
N LEU A 121 -11.22 -0.16 -22.15
CA LEU A 121 -11.53 -1.49 -21.62
C LEU A 121 -11.98 -2.56 -22.65
N ALA A 122 -12.17 -2.23 -23.92
CA ALA A 122 -12.58 -3.17 -24.97
C ALA A 122 -11.69 -4.43 -25.06
N CYS A 123 -10.38 -4.25 -24.91
CA CYS A 123 -9.42 -5.34 -24.93
C CYS A 123 -9.51 -6.28 -23.70
N ILE A 124 -10.00 -5.77 -22.57
CA ILE A 124 -10.26 -6.53 -21.34
C ILE A 124 -11.51 -7.39 -21.54
N GLU A 125 -12.58 -6.81 -22.07
CA GLU A 125 -13.83 -7.54 -22.36
C GLU A 125 -13.62 -8.67 -23.37
N ALA A 126 -12.74 -8.46 -24.37
CA ALA A 126 -12.41 -9.46 -25.37
C ALA A 126 -11.57 -10.63 -24.86
N CYS A 127 -10.92 -10.50 -23.69
CA CYS A 127 -9.99 -11.52 -23.20
C CYS A 127 -10.74 -12.73 -22.60
N PRO A 128 -10.54 -13.96 -23.13
CA PRO A 128 -11.25 -15.14 -22.62
C PRO A 128 -10.65 -15.67 -21.30
N ILE A 129 -9.38 -15.37 -21.03
CA ILE A 129 -8.63 -15.96 -19.91
C ILE A 129 -8.88 -15.17 -18.61
N GLU A 130 -9.27 -15.89 -17.57
CA GLU A 130 -9.40 -15.38 -16.20
C GLU A 130 -8.33 -15.94 -15.28
N VAL A 131 -7.80 -15.07 -14.42
CA VAL A 131 -6.78 -15.39 -13.43
C VAL A 131 -7.13 -14.75 -12.09
N PRO A 132 -6.66 -15.29 -10.95
CA PRO A 132 -6.84 -14.66 -9.65
C PRO A 132 -6.31 -13.22 -9.62
N ASN A 133 -7.04 -12.30 -9.01
CA ASN A 133 -6.64 -10.89 -8.93
C ASN A 133 -5.78 -10.62 -7.70
N GLU A 134 -4.50 -10.32 -7.89
CA GLU A 134 -3.53 -10.07 -6.83
C GLU A 134 -3.85 -8.80 -6.04
N PHE A 135 -4.46 -7.79 -6.68
CA PHE A 135 -4.87 -6.56 -5.99
C PHE A 135 -5.92 -6.82 -4.90
N ASN A 136 -6.75 -7.85 -5.11
CA ASN A 136 -7.80 -8.32 -4.21
C ASN A 136 -7.45 -9.68 -3.57
N TYR A 137 -6.16 -10.05 -3.51
CA TYR A 137 -5.69 -11.25 -2.81
C TYR A 137 -6.34 -12.56 -3.30
N GLY A 138 -6.70 -12.62 -4.59
CA GLY A 138 -7.29 -13.82 -5.22
C GLY A 138 -8.78 -14.04 -4.93
N TRP A 139 -9.45 -13.14 -4.22
CA TRP A 139 -10.89 -13.27 -3.90
C TRP A 139 -11.84 -12.99 -5.07
N ASN A 140 -11.33 -12.39 -6.13
CA ASN A 140 -12.01 -12.34 -7.41
C ASN A 140 -11.04 -12.63 -8.54
N THR A 141 -11.58 -12.83 -9.74
CA THR A 141 -10.80 -12.97 -10.95
C THR A 141 -10.58 -11.62 -11.64
N ARG A 142 -9.52 -11.54 -12.43
CA ARG A 142 -9.25 -10.50 -13.43
C ARG A 142 -8.90 -11.18 -14.75
N LYS A 143 -8.90 -10.41 -15.84
CA LYS A 143 -8.37 -10.87 -17.13
C LYS A 143 -6.85 -10.74 -17.17
N VAL A 144 -6.22 -11.40 -18.15
CA VAL A 144 -4.77 -11.33 -18.37
C VAL A 144 -4.31 -9.95 -18.83
N ILE A 145 -5.12 -9.30 -19.67
CA ILE A 145 -5.04 -7.86 -19.93
C ILE A 145 -6.00 -7.16 -18.98
N TYR A 146 -5.51 -6.23 -18.17
CA TYR A 146 -6.29 -5.64 -17.10
C TYR A 146 -5.88 -4.20 -16.82
N LEU A 147 -6.73 -3.49 -16.07
CA LEU A 147 -6.38 -2.25 -15.40
C LEU A 147 -6.09 -2.59 -13.92
N PRO A 148 -4.96 -2.15 -13.32
CA PRO A 148 -4.60 -2.53 -11.95
C PRO A 148 -5.69 -2.24 -10.91
N PHE A 149 -6.36 -1.11 -11.06
CA PHE A 149 -7.56 -0.71 -10.33
C PHE A 149 -8.26 0.41 -11.12
N PRO A 150 -9.56 0.72 -10.89
CA PRO A 150 -10.33 1.64 -11.73
C PRO A 150 -9.74 3.03 -11.96
N MET A 151 -8.92 3.52 -11.03
CA MET A 151 -8.28 4.85 -11.10
C MET A 151 -6.75 4.75 -11.22
N ALA A 152 -6.25 3.67 -11.82
CA ALA A 152 -4.81 3.45 -11.97
C ALA A 152 -4.15 4.58 -12.77
N VAL A 153 -2.98 5.00 -12.31
CA VAL A 153 -2.09 5.97 -12.97
C VAL A 153 -0.76 5.28 -13.30
N PRO A 154 -0.30 5.21 -14.56
CA PRO A 154 -0.99 5.71 -15.74
C PRO A 154 -2.26 4.90 -16.05
N HIS A 155 -3.29 5.57 -16.59
CA HIS A 155 -4.57 4.94 -16.92
C HIS A 155 -4.52 4.13 -18.23
N TRP A 156 -3.59 3.18 -18.28
CA TRP A 156 -3.35 2.28 -19.41
C TRP A 156 -3.56 0.83 -18.98
N ALA A 157 -4.06 -0.01 -19.87
CA ALA A 157 -4.09 -1.45 -19.64
C ALA A 157 -2.66 -2.01 -19.50
N VAL A 158 -2.52 -3.17 -18.87
CA VAL A 158 -1.28 -3.94 -18.77
C VAL A 158 -1.58 -5.40 -19.07
N ILE A 159 -0.67 -6.09 -19.75
CA ILE A 159 -0.78 -7.52 -20.04
C ILE A 159 0.24 -8.27 -19.21
N ASN A 160 -0.19 -9.25 -18.41
CA ASN A 160 0.74 -10.18 -17.79
C ASN A 160 1.03 -11.34 -18.76
N ARG A 161 2.14 -11.26 -19.48
CA ARG A 161 2.46 -12.26 -20.52
C ARG A 161 2.70 -13.67 -19.94
N ALA A 162 3.15 -13.78 -18.69
CA ALA A 162 3.37 -15.08 -18.05
C ALA A 162 2.06 -15.89 -17.83
N GLU A 163 0.93 -15.19 -17.78
CA GLU A 163 -0.41 -15.77 -17.60
C GLU A 163 -1.15 -15.96 -18.92
N CYS A 164 -0.62 -15.43 -20.02
CA CYS A 164 -1.25 -15.45 -21.33
C CYS A 164 -0.98 -16.78 -22.06
N ARG A 165 -1.60 -17.86 -21.56
CA ARG A 165 -1.52 -19.22 -22.11
C ARG A 165 -2.58 -19.40 -23.20
N ASP A 166 -2.27 -20.11 -24.29
CA ASP A 166 -3.23 -20.40 -25.38
C ASP A 166 -3.90 -19.16 -25.98
N CYS A 167 -3.09 -18.12 -26.24
CA CYS A 167 -3.53 -16.79 -26.64
C CYS A 167 -4.10 -16.74 -28.06
N SER A 168 -5.35 -16.30 -28.18
CA SER A 168 -6.08 -16.10 -29.45
C SER A 168 -6.07 -14.64 -29.94
N GLU A 169 -5.25 -13.79 -29.32
CA GLU A 169 -4.95 -12.39 -29.70
C GLU A 169 -6.17 -11.46 -29.89
N GLU A 170 -7.35 -11.81 -29.36
CA GLU A 170 -8.57 -11.01 -29.53
C GLU A 170 -8.45 -9.61 -28.91
N CYS A 171 -7.66 -9.50 -27.83
CA CYS A 171 -7.37 -8.20 -27.23
C CYS A 171 -6.71 -7.23 -28.21
N VAL A 172 -5.87 -7.72 -29.13
CA VAL A 172 -5.22 -6.94 -30.19
C VAL A 172 -6.26 -6.48 -31.20
N ALA A 173 -7.08 -7.41 -31.70
CA ALA A 173 -8.14 -7.11 -32.67
C ALA A 173 -9.20 -6.14 -32.11
N ALA A 174 -9.46 -6.18 -30.80
CA ALA A 174 -10.40 -5.30 -30.12
C ALA A 174 -9.83 -3.90 -29.82
N CYS A 175 -8.53 -3.64 -30.03
CA CYS A 175 -7.90 -2.37 -29.70
C CYS A 175 -8.12 -1.34 -30.81
N PRO A 176 -8.87 -0.24 -30.57
CA PRO A 176 -9.17 0.74 -31.62
C PRO A 176 -8.00 1.67 -31.96
N THR A 177 -6.91 1.65 -31.18
CA THR A 177 -5.76 2.56 -31.32
C THR A 177 -4.43 1.84 -31.59
N ASP A 178 -4.50 0.53 -31.88
CA ASP A 178 -3.31 -0.32 -32.12
C ASP A 178 -2.24 -0.18 -31.02
N ALA A 179 -2.68 0.01 -29.77
CA ALA A 179 -1.79 0.27 -28.64
C ALA A 179 -1.12 -1.00 -28.10
N ILE A 180 -1.56 -2.19 -28.50
CA ILE A 180 -1.10 -3.47 -27.94
C ILE A 180 0.04 -4.03 -28.80
N ASN A 181 1.18 -4.29 -28.15
CA ASN A 181 2.33 -4.95 -28.74
C ASN A 181 2.78 -6.12 -27.86
N LEU A 182 2.38 -7.34 -28.23
CA LEU A 182 2.70 -8.56 -27.49
C LEU A 182 4.19 -8.93 -27.55
N ASN A 183 4.92 -8.45 -28.56
CA ASN A 183 6.35 -8.73 -28.75
C ASN A 183 7.25 -7.66 -28.12
N ALA A 184 6.70 -6.72 -27.35
CA ALA A 184 7.48 -5.73 -26.63
C ALA A 184 8.49 -6.42 -25.69
N ALA A 185 9.76 -6.04 -25.81
CA ALA A 185 10.85 -6.53 -24.97
C ALA A 185 11.11 -5.60 -23.78
N ALA A 186 11.82 -6.12 -22.77
CA ALA A 186 12.34 -5.29 -21.69
C ALA A 186 13.35 -4.27 -22.22
N GLU A 187 13.39 -3.10 -21.58
CA GLU A 187 14.20 -1.95 -21.98
C GLU A 187 15.13 -1.55 -20.82
N ASP A 188 16.42 -1.37 -21.12
CA ASP A 188 17.37 -0.78 -20.18
C ASP A 188 17.44 0.73 -20.40
N ILE A 189 17.09 1.50 -19.37
CA ILE A 189 16.99 2.96 -19.43
C ILE A 189 18.04 3.57 -18.51
N THR A 190 18.80 4.53 -19.05
CA THR A 190 19.75 5.33 -18.27
C THR A 190 19.17 6.70 -17.96
N ILE A 191 19.12 7.04 -16.67
CA ILE A 191 18.59 8.29 -16.13
C ILE A 191 19.75 9.02 -15.44
N ASN A 192 20.04 10.25 -15.87
CA ASN A 192 20.94 11.15 -15.13
C ASN A 192 20.10 12.03 -14.21
N ALA A 193 20.49 12.11 -12.95
CA ALA A 193 19.80 12.88 -11.92
C ALA A 193 20.78 13.62 -11.01
N LYS A 194 20.38 14.77 -10.46
CA LYS A 194 21.20 15.51 -9.49
C LYS A 194 20.99 15.00 -8.06
N ALA A 195 19.80 14.49 -7.76
CA ALA A 195 19.49 13.85 -6.49
C ALA A 195 18.61 12.60 -6.66
N ILE A 196 18.59 11.76 -5.63
CA ILE A 196 17.79 10.54 -5.56
C ILE A 196 16.92 10.59 -4.30
N VAL A 197 15.64 10.20 -4.41
CA VAL A 197 14.72 10.01 -3.28
C VAL A 197 14.31 8.55 -3.19
N VAL A 198 14.50 7.92 -2.04
CA VAL A 198 14.06 6.57 -1.74
C VAL A 198 12.72 6.62 -1.00
N ALA A 199 11.66 6.18 -1.68
CA ALA A 199 10.28 6.18 -1.19
C ALA A 199 9.59 4.83 -1.46
N THR A 200 10.32 3.73 -1.24
CA THR A 200 9.90 2.36 -1.59
C THR A 200 8.70 1.85 -0.78
N GLY A 201 8.42 2.46 0.36
CA GLY A 201 7.25 2.15 1.18
C GLY A 201 7.43 0.91 2.08
N PHE A 202 6.33 0.22 2.37
CA PHE A 202 6.26 -0.92 3.29
C PHE A 202 5.37 -2.06 2.75
N GLU A 203 5.47 -3.21 3.39
CA GLU A 203 4.56 -4.36 3.22
C GLU A 203 4.05 -4.84 4.60
N GLU A 204 2.92 -5.55 4.61
CA GLU A 204 2.48 -6.28 5.81
C GLU A 204 3.37 -7.53 5.97
N LEU A 205 3.82 -7.81 7.19
CA LEU A 205 4.42 -9.08 7.55
C LEU A 205 3.44 -10.19 7.18
N ASP A 206 3.92 -11.22 6.45
CA ASP A 206 3.11 -12.39 6.13
C ASP A 206 2.76 -13.15 7.42
N PRO A 207 1.49 -13.20 7.86
CA PRO A 207 1.10 -13.87 9.09
C PRO A 207 1.22 -15.39 8.99
N SER A 208 1.43 -15.97 7.80
CA SER A 208 1.57 -17.42 7.60
C SER A 208 2.76 -18.01 8.37
N ILE A 209 3.74 -17.18 8.75
CA ILE A 209 4.87 -17.57 9.58
C ILE A 209 4.47 -17.82 11.05
N ILE A 210 3.36 -17.24 11.50
CA ILE A 210 2.81 -17.34 12.86
C ILE A 210 1.76 -18.45 12.88
N LYS A 211 2.20 -19.69 13.05
CA LYS A 211 1.38 -20.89 12.85
C LYS A 211 0.17 -20.95 13.78
N GLU A 212 0.30 -20.43 14.99
CA GLU A 212 -0.78 -20.39 15.97
C GLU A 212 -2.03 -19.61 15.52
N TYR A 213 -1.93 -18.76 14.49
CA TYR A 213 -3.07 -18.00 13.97
C TYR A 213 -3.73 -18.62 12.74
N GLY A 214 -3.18 -19.71 12.17
CA GLY A 214 -3.81 -20.44 11.07
C GLY A 214 -4.05 -19.65 9.77
N TYR A 215 -3.35 -18.52 9.56
CA TYR A 215 -3.45 -17.75 8.32
C TYR A 215 -2.99 -18.57 7.11
N GLY A 216 -3.82 -18.61 6.06
CA GLY A 216 -3.61 -19.44 4.88
C GLY A 216 -3.98 -20.92 5.04
N ILE A 217 -4.46 -21.32 6.23
CA ILE A 217 -5.03 -22.64 6.50
C ILE A 217 -6.53 -22.52 6.73
N TYR A 218 -6.94 -21.57 7.57
CA TYR A 218 -8.35 -21.26 7.84
C TYR A 218 -8.83 -20.16 6.90
N ASP A 219 -9.88 -20.43 6.14
CA ASP A 219 -10.41 -19.51 5.13
C ASP A 219 -10.90 -18.20 5.74
N ASN A 220 -11.43 -18.26 6.97
CA ASN A 220 -12.02 -17.13 7.70
C ASN A 220 -11.00 -16.37 8.58
N VAL A 221 -9.70 -16.54 8.32
CA VAL A 221 -8.64 -15.73 8.94
C VAL A 221 -8.00 -14.85 7.87
N ILE A 222 -8.20 -13.54 7.96
CA ILE A 222 -7.78 -12.56 6.95
C ILE A 222 -6.87 -11.47 7.54
N THR A 223 -6.18 -10.70 6.70
CA THR A 223 -5.42 -9.51 7.13
C THR A 223 -6.23 -8.22 7.03
N GLN A 224 -5.65 -7.13 7.51
CA GLN A 224 -6.27 -5.82 7.49
C GLN A 224 -6.36 -5.20 6.09
N ILE A 225 -5.38 -5.43 5.21
CA ILE A 225 -5.52 -5.01 3.81
C ILE A 225 -6.59 -5.86 3.10
N GLN A 226 -6.69 -7.16 3.39
CA GLN A 226 -7.76 -8.01 2.88
C GLN A 226 -9.14 -7.50 3.32
N LEU A 227 -9.31 -7.17 4.60
CA LEU A 227 -10.54 -6.52 5.09
C LEU A 227 -10.78 -5.18 4.40
N ALA A 228 -9.74 -4.36 4.18
CA ALA A 228 -9.89 -3.10 3.46
C ALA A 228 -10.41 -3.31 2.04
N ARG A 229 -9.93 -4.33 1.32
CA ARG A 229 -10.47 -4.71 0.01
C ARG A 229 -11.92 -5.19 0.11
N MET A 230 -12.28 -6.00 1.11
CA MET A 230 -13.67 -6.42 1.35
C MET A 230 -14.62 -5.23 1.54
N LEU A 231 -14.18 -4.24 2.32
CA LEU A 231 -14.97 -3.06 2.66
C LEU A 231 -14.99 -1.99 1.56
N ASP A 232 -14.14 -2.13 0.54
CA ASP A 232 -14.07 -1.19 -0.57
C ASP A 232 -15.22 -1.41 -1.57
N PRO A 233 -15.95 -0.36 -2.00
CA PRO A 233 -17.01 -0.47 -3.02
C PRO A 233 -16.54 -1.03 -4.38
N THR A 234 -15.26 -0.85 -4.71
CA THR A 234 -14.58 -1.41 -5.90
C THR A 234 -13.88 -2.74 -5.62
N GLY A 235 -13.98 -3.23 -4.38
CA GLY A 235 -13.44 -4.49 -3.93
C GLY A 235 -14.26 -5.71 -4.36
N PRO A 236 -13.79 -6.92 -4.03
CA PRO A 236 -14.37 -8.17 -4.49
C PRO A 236 -15.81 -8.38 -4.00
N SER A 237 -16.14 -7.92 -2.80
CA SER A 237 -17.50 -8.01 -2.23
C SER A 237 -18.28 -6.69 -2.28
N LYS A 238 -17.81 -5.71 -3.07
CA LYS A 238 -18.48 -4.40 -3.27
C LYS A 238 -18.84 -3.67 -1.96
N GLY A 239 -18.01 -3.80 -0.94
CA GLY A 239 -18.21 -3.17 0.37
C GLY A 239 -19.18 -3.90 1.30
N VAL A 240 -19.52 -5.15 1.00
CA VAL A 240 -20.30 -6.04 1.89
C VAL A 240 -19.34 -6.98 2.63
N PRO A 241 -19.33 -6.98 3.97
CA PRO A 241 -18.56 -7.95 4.75
C PRO A 241 -19.11 -9.37 4.57
N ILE A 242 -18.27 -10.28 4.08
CA ILE A 242 -18.64 -11.68 3.80
C ILE A 242 -17.60 -12.64 4.35
N LEU A 243 -18.02 -13.88 4.63
CA LEU A 243 -17.12 -14.97 5.00
C LEU A 243 -16.40 -15.48 3.75
N PRO A 244 -15.06 -15.49 3.70
CA PRO A 244 -14.34 -16.06 2.56
C PRO A 244 -14.69 -17.52 2.28
N SER A 245 -15.01 -18.32 3.30
CA SER A 245 -15.33 -19.74 3.15
C SER A 245 -16.66 -20.01 2.43
N SER A 246 -17.65 -19.15 2.59
CA SER A 246 -19.04 -19.40 2.15
C SER A 246 -19.67 -18.28 1.31
N GLY A 247 -19.13 -17.06 1.36
CA GLY A 247 -19.70 -15.87 0.76
C GLY A 247 -20.89 -15.27 1.54
N GLU A 248 -21.28 -15.88 2.65
CA GLU A 248 -22.40 -15.42 3.48
C GLU A 248 -22.03 -14.14 4.26
N PRO A 249 -23.02 -13.27 4.58
CA PRO A 249 -22.78 -12.08 5.39
C PRO A 249 -22.21 -12.41 6.78
N VAL A 250 -21.17 -11.68 7.18
CA VAL A 250 -20.55 -11.82 8.51
C VAL A 250 -21.40 -11.13 9.56
N LYS A 251 -21.59 -11.78 10.72
CA LYS A 251 -22.29 -11.21 11.88
C LYS A 251 -21.32 -10.81 12.97
N THR A 252 -20.27 -11.58 13.20
CA THR A 252 -19.28 -11.30 14.25
C THR A 252 -17.87 -11.24 13.66
N VAL A 253 -17.06 -10.29 14.15
CA VAL A 253 -15.65 -10.13 13.79
C VAL A 253 -14.80 -9.85 15.01
N THR A 254 -13.67 -10.57 15.12
CA THR A 254 -12.60 -10.18 16.04
C THR A 254 -11.37 -9.69 15.30
N ILE A 255 -10.92 -8.48 15.62
CA ILE A 255 -9.68 -7.88 15.13
C ILE A 255 -8.56 -8.11 16.14
N ALA A 256 -7.50 -8.83 15.75
CA ALA A 256 -6.33 -9.09 16.58
C ALA A 256 -5.20 -8.11 16.26
N LEU A 257 -4.83 -7.26 17.23
CA LEU A 257 -3.74 -6.30 17.09
C LEU A 257 -2.37 -6.94 17.33
N CYS A 258 -1.31 -6.26 16.87
CA CYS A 258 0.08 -6.63 17.13
C CYS A 258 0.46 -8.06 16.65
N VAL A 259 -0.07 -8.48 15.50
CA VAL A 259 0.31 -9.75 14.88
C VAL A 259 1.72 -9.61 14.31
N GLY A 260 2.70 -10.24 14.96
CA GLY A 260 4.11 -10.18 14.60
C GLY A 260 4.82 -8.85 14.87
N SER A 261 4.14 -7.84 15.43
CA SER A 261 4.74 -6.61 15.98
C SER A 261 4.72 -6.63 17.49
N ARG A 262 5.72 -6.00 18.12
CA ARG A 262 5.96 -6.10 19.57
C ARG A 262 6.04 -7.56 20.02
N ASP A 263 6.67 -8.39 19.19
CA ASP A 263 6.93 -9.80 19.45
C ASP A 263 8.43 -10.07 19.26
N SER A 264 9.11 -10.49 20.32
CA SER A 264 10.55 -10.83 20.30
C SER A 264 10.89 -12.04 19.44
N ARG A 265 9.88 -12.86 19.07
CA ARG A 265 10.07 -13.94 18.09
C ARG A 265 10.09 -13.42 16.65
N TYR A 266 9.55 -12.22 16.40
CA TYR A 266 9.39 -11.66 15.06
C TYR A 266 9.92 -10.23 14.99
N LYS A 267 9.07 -9.21 15.20
CA LYS A 267 9.47 -7.79 15.18
C LYS A 267 9.19 -7.14 16.53
N GLU A 268 10.23 -6.65 17.20
CA GLU A 268 10.12 -6.05 18.55
C GLU A 268 9.49 -4.65 18.54
N TYR A 269 9.56 -3.94 17.41
CA TYR A 269 9.02 -2.59 17.29
C TYR A 269 7.50 -2.54 17.13
N CYS A 270 6.95 -1.36 17.41
CA CYS A 270 5.56 -1.03 17.14
C CYS A 270 5.41 -0.55 15.69
N SER A 271 4.44 -1.11 14.97
CA SER A 271 4.09 -0.66 13.61
C SER A 271 3.31 0.66 13.54
N ARG A 272 3.18 1.34 14.68
CA ARG A 272 2.68 2.71 14.89
C ARG A 272 1.23 3.00 14.52
N ILE A 273 0.80 2.62 13.31
CA ILE A 273 -0.51 2.98 12.74
C ILE A 273 -1.58 1.89 12.85
N CYS A 274 -1.16 0.69 13.26
CA CYS A 274 -2.01 -0.51 13.26
C CYS A 274 -3.24 -0.42 14.17
N CYS A 275 -3.13 0.26 15.32
CA CYS A 275 -4.29 0.50 16.18
C CYS A 275 -5.32 1.38 15.46
N THR A 276 -4.89 2.51 14.88
CA THR A 276 -5.79 3.50 14.28
C THR A 276 -6.56 2.95 13.08
N TYR A 277 -5.88 2.31 12.12
CA TYR A 277 -6.61 1.77 10.95
C TYR A 277 -7.52 0.60 11.32
N SER A 278 -7.18 -0.17 12.36
CA SER A 278 -8.02 -1.25 12.87
C SER A 278 -9.32 -0.72 13.45
N LEU A 279 -9.23 0.36 14.24
CA LEU A 279 -10.41 1.05 14.78
C LEU A 279 -11.26 1.68 13.67
N LYS A 280 -10.62 2.26 12.65
CA LYS A 280 -11.32 2.74 11.45
C LYS A 280 -12.11 1.61 10.78
N HIS A 281 -11.50 0.44 10.55
CA HIS A 281 -12.22 -0.71 9.97
C HIS A 281 -13.29 -1.27 10.92
N ALA A 282 -13.07 -1.26 12.24
CA ALA A 282 -14.07 -1.64 13.22
C ALA A 282 -15.32 -0.76 13.11
N LEU A 283 -15.17 0.57 13.02
CA LEU A 283 -16.31 1.48 12.78
C LEU A 283 -17.01 1.17 11.45
N MET A 284 -16.26 0.93 10.38
CA MET A 284 -16.84 0.58 9.07
C MET A 284 -17.64 -0.74 9.12
N LEU A 285 -17.23 -1.70 9.95
CA LEU A 285 -17.98 -2.93 10.20
C LEU A 285 -19.24 -2.68 11.05
N ARG A 286 -19.14 -1.84 12.10
CA ARG A 286 -20.30 -1.41 12.91
C ARG A 286 -21.36 -0.70 12.08
N GLU A 287 -20.95 0.16 11.13
CA GLU A 287 -21.85 0.80 10.16
C GLU A 287 -22.63 -0.22 9.30
N LYS A 288 -22.16 -1.46 9.20
CA LYS A 288 -22.82 -2.57 8.50
C LYS A 288 -23.61 -3.50 9.43
N GLY A 289 -23.70 -3.18 10.72
CA GLY A 289 -24.42 -3.98 11.72
C GLY A 289 -23.65 -5.21 12.23
N VAL A 290 -22.35 -5.31 11.96
CA VAL A 290 -21.50 -6.42 12.42
C VAL A 290 -21.12 -6.20 13.89
N GLU A 291 -21.14 -7.23 14.72
CA GLU A 291 -20.57 -7.21 16.07
C GLU A 291 -19.04 -7.26 15.99
N VAL A 292 -18.35 -6.30 16.59
CA VAL A 292 -16.89 -6.19 16.47
C VAL A 292 -16.22 -6.24 17.83
N ARG A 293 -15.17 -7.06 17.91
CA ARG A 293 -14.29 -7.17 19.07
C ARG A 293 -12.86 -6.82 18.66
N VAL A 294 -12.10 -6.19 19.56
CA VAL A 294 -10.70 -5.83 19.32
C VAL A 294 -9.84 -6.43 20.43
N CYS A 295 -8.96 -7.36 20.06
CA CYS A 295 -7.97 -7.95 20.95
C CYS A 295 -6.69 -7.12 20.92
N TYR A 296 -6.26 -6.62 22.08
CA TYR A 296 -5.17 -5.66 22.15
C TYR A 296 -4.34 -5.79 23.43
N MET A 297 -3.09 -5.31 23.37
CA MET A 297 -2.26 -5.05 24.56
C MET A 297 -2.44 -3.61 25.04
N ASP A 298 -2.19 -2.67 24.13
CA ASP A 298 -2.36 -1.23 24.32
C ASP A 298 -3.02 -0.63 23.07
N ILE A 299 -3.96 0.29 23.24
CA ILE A 299 -4.48 1.10 22.14
C ILE A 299 -3.57 2.31 21.98
N ARG A 300 -2.90 2.43 20.83
CA ARG A 300 -1.97 3.52 20.52
C ARG A 300 -2.54 4.49 19.50
N THR A 301 -3.57 5.24 19.92
CA THR A 301 -4.21 6.32 19.15
C THR A 301 -3.69 7.68 19.63
N PHE A 302 -2.64 8.20 19.00
CA PHE A 302 -2.04 9.47 19.40
C PHE A 302 -2.77 10.69 18.80
N GLY A 303 -2.82 11.79 19.56
CA GLY A 303 -3.42 13.05 19.10
C GLY A 303 -4.90 12.91 18.75
N GLU A 304 -5.30 13.46 17.59
CA GLU A 304 -6.70 13.42 17.13
C GLU A 304 -7.21 12.01 16.83
N TYR A 305 -6.34 11.01 16.72
CA TYR A 305 -6.74 9.62 16.47
C TYR A 305 -7.47 8.99 17.65
N GLU A 306 -7.38 9.58 18.84
CA GLU A 306 -8.15 9.14 20.02
C GLU A 306 -9.66 9.17 19.76
N ASN A 307 -10.12 10.06 18.88
CA ASN A 307 -11.52 10.11 18.47
C ASN A 307 -12.02 8.79 17.84
N TYR A 308 -11.15 8.02 17.17
CA TYR A 308 -11.54 6.69 16.67
C TYR A 308 -11.79 5.71 17.81
N TYR A 309 -10.97 5.75 18.85
CA TYR A 309 -11.12 4.87 20.01
C TYR A 309 -12.39 5.20 20.79
N ILE A 310 -12.63 6.48 21.06
CA ILE A 310 -13.86 6.96 21.73
C ILE A 310 -15.09 6.52 20.93
N ARG A 311 -15.12 6.81 19.63
CA ARG A 311 -16.25 6.44 18.76
C ARG A 311 -16.48 4.93 18.70
N CYS A 312 -15.41 4.12 18.63
CA CYS A 312 -15.55 2.66 18.67
C CYS A 312 -16.29 2.21 19.93
N ARG A 313 -15.97 2.79 21.09
CA ARG A 313 -16.65 2.46 22.36
C ARG A 313 -18.12 2.89 22.36
N GLU A 314 -18.42 4.08 21.84
CA GLU A 314 -19.78 4.60 21.71
C GLU A 314 -20.64 3.74 20.77
N GLU A 315 -20.05 3.24 19.69
CA GLU A 315 -20.71 2.36 18.71
C GLU A 315 -20.78 0.89 19.16
N GLY A 316 -20.32 0.57 20.37
CA GLY A 316 -20.43 -0.76 20.98
C GLY A 316 -19.37 -1.78 20.52
N VAL A 317 -18.20 -1.33 20.04
CA VAL A 317 -17.05 -2.22 19.83
C VAL A 317 -16.55 -2.73 21.18
N THR A 318 -16.40 -4.05 21.31
CA THR A 318 -15.90 -4.67 22.55
C THR A 318 -14.38 -4.72 22.54
N PHE A 319 -13.76 -4.30 23.63
CA PHE A 319 -12.31 -4.27 23.78
C PHE A 319 -11.84 -5.37 24.74
N LEU A 320 -11.02 -6.28 24.23
CA LEU A 320 -10.48 -7.42 24.96
C LEU A 320 -9.00 -7.19 25.19
N ARG A 321 -8.63 -6.84 26.42
CA ARG A 321 -7.23 -6.57 26.76
C ARG A 321 -6.48 -7.88 26.99
N GLY A 322 -5.95 -8.42 25.91
CA GLY A 322 -5.20 -9.66 25.87
C GLY A 322 -4.57 -9.84 24.49
N ARG A 323 -3.39 -10.45 24.48
CA ARG A 323 -2.77 -10.88 23.23
C ARG A 323 -3.43 -12.20 22.81
N LEU A 324 -3.77 -12.31 21.52
CA LEU A 324 -4.26 -13.57 20.96
C LEU A 324 -3.18 -14.65 21.14
N ALA A 325 -3.53 -15.77 21.78
CA ALA A 325 -2.62 -16.88 21.99
C ALA A 325 -2.63 -17.85 20.80
N GLY A 326 -3.81 -18.09 20.21
CA GLY A 326 -3.97 -18.96 19.05
C GLY A 326 -5.41 -19.05 18.58
N ILE A 327 -5.60 -19.67 17.42
CA ILE A 327 -6.90 -19.90 16.78
C ILE A 327 -7.04 -21.40 16.47
N GLU A 328 -8.18 -21.95 16.83
CA GLU A 328 -8.62 -23.29 16.44
C GLU A 328 -9.86 -23.18 15.55
N GLU A 329 -9.95 -24.02 14.51
CA GLU A 329 -11.12 -24.08 13.63
C GLU A 329 -11.88 -25.40 13.84
N ASP A 330 -13.21 -25.33 13.95
CA ASP A 330 -14.06 -26.52 13.82
C ASP A 330 -14.07 -26.96 12.35
N PRO A 331 -13.59 -28.18 12.03
CA PRO A 331 -13.46 -28.65 10.65
C PRO A 331 -14.81 -28.81 9.94
N VAL A 332 -15.91 -28.93 10.67
CA VAL A 332 -17.27 -29.10 10.13
C VAL A 332 -17.96 -27.76 9.98
N THR A 333 -18.00 -26.95 11.05
CA THR A 333 -18.76 -25.69 11.05
C THR A 333 -17.98 -24.48 10.52
N LYS A 334 -16.66 -24.60 10.40
CA LYS A 334 -15.74 -23.50 10.02
C LYS A 334 -15.76 -22.30 10.96
N LYS A 335 -16.26 -22.50 12.19
CA LYS A 335 -16.20 -21.53 13.28
C LYS A 335 -14.79 -21.50 13.89
N LEU A 336 -14.38 -20.31 14.31
CA LEU A 336 -13.06 -20.06 14.88
C LEU A 336 -13.18 -19.87 16.39
N PHE A 337 -12.27 -20.48 17.15
CA PHE A 337 -12.15 -20.34 18.59
C PHE A 337 -10.85 -19.60 18.92
N LEU A 338 -10.98 -18.40 19.47
CA LEU A 338 -9.87 -17.51 19.79
C LEU A 338 -9.51 -17.64 21.25
N ASN A 339 -8.31 -18.14 21.52
CA ASN A 339 -7.81 -18.30 22.88
C ASN A 339 -7.06 -17.05 23.31
N ILE A 340 -7.53 -16.38 24.36
CA ILE A 340 -7.00 -15.10 24.84
C ILE A 340 -6.93 -15.11 26.37
N GLU A 341 -5.84 -14.60 26.93
CA GLU A 341 -5.80 -14.24 28.35
C GLU A 341 -6.33 -12.81 28.52
N ASN A 342 -7.51 -12.66 29.15
CA ASN A 342 -8.01 -11.34 29.50
C ASN A 342 -7.25 -10.82 30.73
N THR A 343 -6.29 -9.94 30.48
CA THR A 343 -5.42 -9.37 31.52
C THR A 343 -6.14 -8.45 32.51
N ILE A 344 -7.38 -8.04 32.24
CA ILE A 344 -8.19 -7.25 33.19
C ILE A 344 -8.83 -8.18 34.23
N THR A 345 -9.36 -9.33 33.80
CA THR A 345 -10.02 -10.29 34.69
C THR A 345 -9.09 -11.41 35.17
N SER A 346 -7.91 -11.55 34.56
CA SER A 346 -6.96 -12.66 34.75
C SER A 346 -7.55 -14.04 34.40
N GLU A 347 -8.47 -14.07 33.44
CA GLU A 347 -9.14 -15.30 32.99
C GLU A 347 -8.70 -15.67 31.57
N PHE A 348 -8.52 -16.96 31.34
CA PHE A 348 -8.41 -17.52 30.00
C PHE A 348 -9.80 -17.68 29.41
N ILE A 349 -10.03 -16.99 28.30
CA ILE A 349 -11.30 -17.03 27.58
C ILE A 349 -11.08 -17.62 26.19
N SER A 350 -12.04 -18.43 25.76
CA SER A 350 -12.14 -18.89 24.37
C SER A 350 -13.39 -18.26 23.77
N ILE A 351 -13.20 -17.51 22.68
CA ILE A 351 -14.27 -16.76 22.04
C ILE A 351 -14.59 -17.41 20.70
N GLU A 352 -15.86 -17.74 20.50
CA GLU A 352 -16.38 -18.18 19.21
C GLU A 352 -16.53 -16.98 18.25
N GLU A 353 -16.03 -17.14 17.03
CA GLU A 353 -15.98 -16.09 16.03
C GLU A 353 -16.21 -16.63 14.62
N GLU A 354 -16.88 -15.84 13.78
CA GLU A 354 -17.10 -16.19 12.36
C GLU A 354 -15.93 -15.74 11.49
N LEU A 355 -15.38 -14.54 11.74
CA LEU A 355 -14.27 -13.97 10.98
C LEU A 355 -13.22 -13.37 11.91
N VAL A 356 -11.94 -13.72 11.69
CA VAL A 356 -10.80 -13.13 12.40
C VAL A 356 -9.97 -12.28 11.47
N VAL A 357 -9.66 -11.06 11.92
CA VAL A 357 -8.85 -10.09 11.18
C VAL A 357 -7.53 -9.89 11.92
N LEU A 358 -6.47 -10.48 11.38
CA LEU A 358 -5.11 -10.29 11.86
C LEU A 358 -4.60 -8.91 11.43
N THR A 359 -3.93 -8.21 12.33
CA THR A 359 -3.33 -6.90 12.08
C THR A 359 -1.81 -7.03 12.06
N PRO A 360 -1.19 -7.36 10.91
CA PRO A 360 0.21 -7.71 10.85
C PRO A 360 1.09 -6.48 11.02
N GLY A 361 2.32 -6.73 11.47
CA GLY A 361 3.36 -5.71 11.51
C GLY A 361 3.70 -5.17 10.13
N LEU A 362 4.19 -3.93 10.08
CA LEU A 362 4.68 -3.32 8.85
C LEU A 362 6.19 -3.53 8.76
N ILE A 363 6.64 -4.05 7.64
CA ILE A 363 8.04 -4.33 7.33
C ILE A 363 8.48 -3.54 6.09
N PRO A 364 9.78 -3.34 5.88
CA PRO A 364 10.30 -2.81 4.61
C PRO A 364 9.77 -3.63 3.43
N THR A 365 9.45 -2.96 2.31
CA THR A 365 8.96 -3.66 1.11
C THR A 365 10.02 -4.63 0.58
N ARG A 366 9.57 -5.76 0.01
CA ARG A 366 10.48 -6.66 -0.70
C ARG A 366 11.25 -5.91 -1.79
N GLY A 367 12.58 -6.05 -1.75
CA GLY A 367 13.51 -5.36 -2.63
C GLY A 367 14.17 -4.11 -2.03
N SER A 368 13.74 -3.64 -0.86
CA SER A 368 14.41 -2.52 -0.15
C SER A 368 15.87 -2.82 0.16
N GLU A 369 16.22 -4.05 0.56
CA GLU A 369 17.60 -4.48 0.81
C GLU A 369 18.48 -4.31 -0.44
N LYS A 370 17.99 -4.77 -1.60
CA LYS A 370 18.66 -4.58 -2.89
C LYS A 370 18.86 -3.10 -3.21
N VAL A 371 17.85 -2.25 -2.96
CA VAL A 371 17.98 -0.80 -3.16
C VAL A 371 19.01 -0.20 -2.20
N ALA A 372 19.06 -0.64 -0.95
CA ALA A 372 20.07 -0.23 0.01
C ALA A 372 21.48 -0.61 -0.44
N GLU A 373 21.68 -1.84 -0.92
CA GLU A 373 22.96 -2.30 -1.47
C GLU A 373 23.40 -1.48 -2.69
N LEU A 374 22.49 -1.28 -3.65
CA LEU A 374 22.78 -0.52 -4.88
C LEU A 374 23.16 0.94 -4.61
N LEU A 375 22.50 1.56 -3.62
CA LEU A 375 22.76 2.94 -3.23
C LEU A 375 23.81 3.07 -2.12
N LYS A 376 24.30 1.95 -1.56
CA LYS A 376 25.19 1.88 -0.39
C LYS A 376 24.62 2.60 0.84
N LEU A 377 23.30 2.52 1.03
CA LEU A 377 22.62 3.12 2.18
C LEU A 377 22.66 2.20 3.39
N LYS A 378 22.73 2.81 4.58
CA LYS A 378 22.55 2.09 5.84
C LYS A 378 21.07 1.81 6.08
N VAL A 379 20.81 0.66 6.69
CA VAL A 379 19.50 0.27 7.21
C VAL A 379 19.61 0.01 8.71
N ASP A 380 18.50 0.18 9.42
CA ASP A 380 18.43 -0.09 10.85
C ASP A 380 18.35 -1.60 11.12
N GLU A 381 18.31 -1.99 12.40
CA GLU A 381 18.16 -3.38 12.83
C GLU A 381 16.87 -4.06 12.31
N ASN A 382 15.90 -3.26 11.85
CA ASN A 382 14.60 -3.71 11.36
C ASN A 382 14.53 -3.73 9.82
N GLY A 383 15.58 -3.25 9.14
CA GLY A 383 15.70 -3.19 7.69
C GLY A 383 15.16 -1.91 7.05
N PHE A 384 14.74 -0.90 7.82
CA PHE A 384 14.31 0.39 7.28
C PHE A 384 15.52 1.27 6.97
N PHE A 385 15.39 2.16 5.99
CA PHE A 385 16.49 3.05 5.61
C PHE A 385 16.80 4.06 6.71
N MET A 386 18.09 4.19 7.06
CA MET A 386 18.53 5.13 8.08
C MET A 386 18.93 6.47 7.47
N GLY A 387 18.48 7.54 8.11
CA GLY A 387 19.00 8.88 7.86
C GLY A 387 20.36 9.13 8.52
N ASP A 388 20.91 10.32 8.27
CA ASP A 388 22.19 10.79 8.78
C ASP A 388 22.11 11.15 10.27
N LEU A 389 22.57 10.22 11.11
CA LEU A 389 22.61 10.37 12.56
C LEU A 389 23.47 11.55 13.02
N SER A 390 24.53 11.91 12.27
CA SER A 390 25.39 13.05 12.63
C SER A 390 24.67 14.39 12.53
N LYS A 391 23.62 14.45 11.69
CA LYS A 391 22.77 15.61 11.49
C LYS A 391 21.42 15.49 12.21
N PHE A 392 21.18 14.39 12.92
CA PHE A 392 19.86 14.04 13.46
C PHE A 392 18.74 14.10 12.39
N SER A 393 19.09 13.75 11.14
CA SER A 393 18.17 13.86 10.00
C SER A 393 17.53 12.52 9.70
N GLN A 394 16.21 12.50 9.53
CA GLN A 394 15.44 11.34 9.08
C GLN A 394 15.14 11.36 7.57
N ILE A 395 15.62 12.37 6.85
CA ILE A 395 15.36 12.55 5.42
C ILE A 395 16.65 12.58 4.60
N GLU A 396 17.76 13.05 5.17
CA GLU A 396 19.06 13.02 4.51
C GLU A 396 19.77 11.72 4.87
N THR A 397 20.43 11.11 3.91
CA THR A 397 21.32 9.97 4.17
C THR A 397 22.75 10.46 4.38
N GLU A 398 23.63 9.57 4.83
CA GLU A 398 25.07 9.86 4.90
C GLU A 398 25.70 10.10 3.51
N ILE A 399 25.05 9.67 2.43
CA ILE A 399 25.48 9.90 1.06
C ILE A 399 24.84 11.20 0.56
N PRO A 400 25.63 12.26 0.33
CA PRO A 400 25.09 13.53 -0.14
C PRO A 400 24.30 13.36 -1.45
N GLY A 401 23.15 14.03 -1.54
CA GLY A 401 22.27 13.95 -2.71
C GLY A 401 21.31 12.75 -2.74
N ILE A 402 21.38 11.84 -1.76
CA ILE A 402 20.39 10.77 -1.58
C ILE A 402 19.55 11.04 -0.34
N PHE A 403 18.23 10.97 -0.51
CA PHE A 403 17.22 11.30 0.50
C PHE A 403 16.21 10.15 0.69
N ILE A 404 15.51 10.13 1.82
CA ILE A 404 14.49 9.13 2.16
C ILE A 404 13.15 9.82 2.45
N ALA A 405 12.05 9.22 2.00
CA ALA A 405 10.71 9.72 2.30
C ALA A 405 9.71 8.60 2.59
N GLY A 406 8.79 8.87 3.51
CA GLY A 406 7.67 8.01 3.83
C GLY A 406 8.05 6.77 4.63
N THR A 407 7.30 5.71 4.42
CA THR A 407 7.43 4.45 5.16
C THR A 407 8.68 3.64 4.84
N ALA A 408 9.51 4.10 3.90
CA ALA A 408 10.84 3.56 3.66
C ALA A 408 11.78 3.77 4.88
N GLU A 409 11.60 4.87 5.63
CA GLU A 409 12.41 5.16 6.82
C GLU A 409 11.87 4.52 8.11
N SER A 410 10.55 4.38 8.25
CA SER A 410 9.92 3.75 9.42
C SER A 410 8.39 3.67 9.24
N PRO A 411 7.68 2.81 9.99
CA PRO A 411 6.22 2.80 10.01
C PRO A 411 5.63 4.17 10.41
N LYS A 412 4.79 4.74 9.54
CA LYS A 412 4.15 6.05 9.74
C LYS A 412 2.86 6.15 8.93
N ASP A 413 2.02 7.11 9.29
CA ASP A 413 0.75 7.35 8.60
C ASP A 413 0.93 8.22 7.34
N ILE A 414 -0.19 8.48 6.66
CA ILE A 414 -0.21 9.29 5.44
C ILE A 414 0.19 10.75 5.71
N PRO A 415 -0.40 11.46 6.71
CA PRO A 415 0.00 12.83 7.03
C PRO A 415 1.51 12.98 7.30
N ASP A 416 2.10 12.08 8.07
CA ASP A 416 3.53 12.10 8.36
C ASP A 416 4.36 11.78 7.12
N SER A 417 3.91 10.82 6.30
CA SER A 417 4.58 10.49 5.04
C SER A 417 4.60 11.67 4.07
N ILE A 418 3.50 12.43 3.99
CA ILE A 418 3.41 13.65 3.18
C ILE A 418 4.30 14.74 3.77
N THR A 419 4.27 14.92 5.08
CA THR A 419 5.11 15.92 5.77
C THR A 419 6.60 15.66 5.53
N GLN A 420 7.02 14.40 5.64
CA GLN A 420 8.40 13.98 5.36
C GLN A 420 8.77 14.16 3.89
N ALA A 421 7.85 13.87 2.96
CA ALA A 421 8.06 14.11 1.52
C ALA A 421 8.24 15.61 1.20
N ASN A 422 7.43 16.47 1.80
CA ASN A 422 7.54 17.93 1.64
C ASN A 422 8.87 18.44 2.21
N ALA A 423 9.25 17.97 3.41
CA ALA A 423 10.55 18.30 4.02
C ALA A 423 11.72 17.85 3.13
N THR A 424 11.61 16.67 2.52
CA THR A 424 12.59 16.13 1.57
C THR A 424 12.72 17.02 0.34
N ALA A 425 11.61 17.44 -0.28
CA ALA A 425 11.63 18.35 -1.44
C ALA A 425 12.30 19.70 -1.10
N ILE A 426 11.98 20.29 0.05
CA ILE A 426 12.60 21.54 0.52
C ILE A 426 14.10 21.36 0.75
N LYS A 427 14.50 20.22 1.33
CA LYS A 427 15.92 19.92 1.56
C LYS A 427 16.68 19.78 0.23
N ILE A 428 16.11 19.06 -0.73
CA ILE A 428 16.67 18.92 -2.08
C ILE A 428 16.87 20.29 -2.74
N ASN A 429 15.88 21.18 -2.66
CA ASN A 429 15.98 22.55 -3.19
C ASN A 429 17.11 23.37 -2.55
N LYS A 430 17.51 23.08 -1.30
CA LYS A 430 18.69 23.70 -0.67
C LYS A 430 20.01 23.07 -1.12
N THR A 431 19.99 21.85 -1.64
CA THR A 431 21.19 21.08 -2.01
C THR A 431 21.49 21.14 -3.51
N ILE A 432 20.47 21.25 -4.37
CA ILE A 432 20.61 21.30 -5.84
C ILE A 432 20.82 22.73 -6.37
N LYS A 433 20.41 23.76 -5.61
CA LYS A 433 20.79 25.15 -5.89
C LYS A 433 22.29 25.33 -5.75
#